data_AF-A0A2V6GZW4-F1
#
_entry.id   AF-A0A2V6GZW4-F1
#
_cell.length_a   1.000
_cell.length_b   1.000
_cell.length_c   1.000
_cell.angle_alpha   90.00
_cell.angle_beta   90.00
_cell.angle_gamma   90.00
#
_symmetry.space_group_name_H-M   'P 1'
#
loop_
_entity.id
_entity.type
_entity.pdbx_description
1 polymer ?
#
loop_
_entity_poly.entity_id
_entity_poly.type
_entity_poly.pdbx_seq_one_letter_code
_entity_poly.pdbx_strand_id
1 'polypeptide(L)'
;MNFWIGTSGFQYAEWKGNFYPEALPTAKMLPFYAERFATTEINYTFHRIPAQKTIENWKTQTPEKFRFALKAPQKITHWSKLRDCANTLEYFCKVVTALGERLGPVLFQLPPTFKKDEDVLSAFLRELPSMRAAFEFRHESWFDDTIFDLLRSRNIALCIADTDTIAT
;
A
#
# COMPACT_ATOMS: atom_id res chain seq x y z
N MET A 1 -6.86 8.70 -19.76
CA MET A 1 -5.96 8.29 -18.66
C MET A 1 -6.69 8.56 -17.37
N ASN A 2 -6.88 7.55 -16.51
CA ASN A 2 -7.55 7.76 -15.21
C ASN A 2 -6.49 7.96 -14.14
N PHE A 3 -6.52 9.10 -13.46
CA PHE A 3 -5.64 9.40 -12.34
C PHE A 3 -6.41 9.23 -11.03
N TRP A 4 -5.79 8.56 -10.06
CA TRP A 4 -6.31 8.46 -8.70
C TRP A 4 -5.44 9.31 -7.80
N ILE A 5 -6.02 10.41 -7.32
CA ILE A 5 -5.36 11.36 -6.42
C ILE A 5 -6.02 11.22 -5.05
N GLY A 6 -5.19 11.18 -4.01
CA GLY A 6 -5.61 11.04 -2.62
C GLY A 6 -4.42 11.10 -1.68
N THR A 7 -4.67 10.79 -0.42
CA THR A 7 -3.69 10.89 0.67
C THR A 7 -3.35 9.52 1.25
N SER A 8 -2.17 9.47 1.86
CA SER A 8 -1.78 8.44 2.81
C SER A 8 -2.60 8.58 4.09
N GLY A 9 -3.63 7.76 4.22
CA GLY A 9 -4.63 7.80 5.29
C GLY A 9 -5.72 8.84 5.05
N PHE A 10 -6.81 8.71 5.82
CA PHE A 10 -7.95 9.64 5.80
C PHE A 10 -8.38 10.05 7.22
N GLN A 11 -7.98 9.34 8.27
CA GLN A 11 -8.59 9.50 9.60
C GLN A 11 -7.70 10.30 10.55
N TYR A 12 -7.51 11.59 10.26
CA TYR A 12 -6.68 12.52 11.04
C TYR A 12 -7.55 13.51 11.81
N ALA A 13 -7.33 13.65 13.12
CA ALA A 13 -8.10 14.57 13.96
C ALA A 13 -7.74 16.03 13.64
N GLU A 14 -6.49 16.26 13.27
CA GLU A 14 -5.88 17.52 12.87
C GLU A 14 -6.52 18.12 11.62
N TRP A 15 -7.27 17.32 10.85
CA TRP A 15 -7.99 17.78 9.66
C TRP A 15 -9.38 18.34 9.97
N LYS A 16 -9.87 18.19 11.21
CA LYS A 16 -11.14 18.79 11.65
C LYS A 16 -11.02 20.32 11.73
N GLY A 17 -12.11 20.99 11.35
CA GLY A 17 -12.17 22.45 11.27
C GLY A 17 -11.63 23.03 9.97
N ASN A 18 -10.84 22.25 9.21
CA ASN A 18 -10.29 22.67 7.91
C ASN A 18 -10.85 21.81 6.76
N PHE A 19 -10.49 20.53 6.71
CA PHE A 19 -10.99 19.60 5.69
C PHE A 19 -12.28 18.90 6.13
N TYR A 20 -12.32 18.41 7.37
CA TYR A 20 -13.51 17.82 7.97
C TYR A 20 -14.29 18.88 8.77
N PRO A 21 -15.63 18.80 8.81
CA PRO A 21 -16.40 19.56 9.79
C PRO A 21 -15.93 19.25 11.21
N GLU A 22 -15.86 20.27 12.05
CA GLU A 22 -15.35 20.20 13.43
C GLU A 22 -15.98 19.03 14.22
N ALA A 23 -17.31 18.97 14.21
CA ALA A 23 -18.10 17.99 14.93
C ALA A 23 -18.25 16.64 14.19
N LEU A 24 -17.56 16.40 13.06
CA LEU A 24 -17.73 15.17 12.28
C LEU A 24 -17.28 13.94 13.11
N PRO A 25 -18.13 12.92 13.31
CA PRO A 25 -17.71 11.70 13.97
C PRO A 25 -16.66 10.94 13.15
N THR A 26 -15.69 10.32 13.81
CA THR A 26 -14.61 9.54 13.17
C THR A 26 -15.14 8.47 12.20
N ALA A 27 -16.22 7.78 12.56
CA ALA A 27 -16.86 6.76 11.72
C ALA A 27 -17.46 7.31 10.41
N LYS A 28 -17.60 8.64 10.27
CA LYS A 28 -18.08 9.33 9.07
C LYS A 28 -16.96 9.97 8.25
N MET A 29 -15.71 9.91 8.71
CA MET A 29 -14.56 10.49 7.99
C MET A 29 -14.31 9.81 6.64
N LEU A 30 -14.37 8.47 6.57
CA LEU A 30 -14.16 7.77 5.29
C LEU A 30 -15.25 8.08 4.25
N PRO A 31 -16.56 8.01 4.57
CA PRO A 31 -17.60 8.46 3.64
C PRO A 31 -17.39 9.90 3.16
N PHE A 32 -17.12 10.83 4.08
CA PHE A 32 -16.88 12.23 3.75
C PHE A 32 -15.67 12.42 2.84
N TYR A 33 -14.57 11.71 3.12
CA TYR A 33 -13.35 11.72 2.32
C TYR A 33 -13.61 11.17 0.91
N ALA A 34 -14.37 10.07 0.81
CA ALA A 34 -14.66 9.38 -0.45
C ALA A 34 -15.61 10.14 -1.39
N GLU A 35 -16.28 11.19 -0.90
CA GLU A 35 -17.02 12.16 -1.74
C GLU A 35 -16.08 13.13 -2.47
N ARG A 36 -14.84 13.30 -2.01
CA ARG A 36 -13.90 14.34 -2.48
C ARG A 36 -12.69 13.75 -3.19
N PHE A 37 -12.21 12.60 -2.74
CA PHE A 37 -11.09 11.88 -3.35
C PHE A 37 -11.52 10.52 -3.88
N ALA A 38 -10.85 10.06 -4.93
CA ALA A 38 -11.13 8.76 -5.55
C ALA A 38 -10.30 7.61 -4.96
N THR A 39 -9.32 7.91 -4.12
CA THR A 39 -8.45 6.92 -3.51
C THR A 39 -7.91 7.37 -2.15
N THR A 40 -7.47 6.41 -1.35
CA THR A 40 -6.59 6.64 -0.20
C THR A 40 -5.63 5.46 -0.06
N GLU A 41 -4.43 5.72 0.45
CA GLU A 41 -3.55 4.66 0.91
C GLU A 41 -3.86 4.35 2.38
N ILE A 42 -4.09 3.08 2.72
CA ILE A 42 -4.19 2.65 4.10
C ILE A 42 -2.81 2.23 4.60
N ASN A 43 -2.32 2.95 5.60
CA ASN A 43 -1.00 2.71 6.17
C ASN A 43 -0.99 1.91 7.46
N TYR A 44 -2.07 1.86 8.24
CA TYR A 44 -2.03 1.08 9.48
C TYR A 44 -1.90 -0.43 9.21
N THR A 45 -2.19 -0.90 7.99
CA THR A 45 -1.91 -2.27 7.55
C THR A 45 -0.44 -2.65 7.66
N PHE A 46 0.46 -1.66 7.65
CA PHE A 46 1.87 -1.80 7.98
C PHE A 46 2.09 -2.40 9.37
N HIS A 47 1.30 -2.00 10.36
CA HIS A 47 1.43 -2.50 11.73
C HIS A 47 0.54 -3.72 12.00
N ARG A 48 -0.64 -3.79 11.38
CA ARG A 48 -1.62 -4.85 11.64
C ARG A 48 -2.49 -5.16 10.43
N ILE A 49 -2.59 -6.44 10.09
CA ILE A 49 -3.52 -6.91 9.06
C ILE A 49 -4.97 -6.64 9.51
N PRO A 50 -5.81 -5.99 8.68
CA PRO A 50 -7.15 -5.60 9.08
C PRO A 50 -8.05 -6.82 9.31
N ALA A 51 -9.05 -6.68 10.17
CA ALA A 51 -10.09 -7.70 10.28
C ALA A 51 -10.97 -7.70 9.02
N GLN A 52 -11.55 -8.84 8.66
CA GLN A 52 -12.43 -8.96 7.50
C GLN A 52 -13.62 -7.98 7.58
N LYS A 53 -14.21 -7.81 8.77
CA LYS A 53 -15.27 -6.82 9.02
C LYS A 53 -14.85 -5.38 8.68
N THR A 54 -13.57 -5.06 8.86
CA THR A 54 -13.03 -3.73 8.50
C THR A 54 -13.00 -3.55 6.99
N ILE A 55 -12.57 -4.58 6.25
CA ILE A 55 -12.60 -4.59 4.78
C ILE A 55 -14.03 -4.43 4.26
N GLU A 56 -14.98 -5.19 4.81
CA GLU A 56 -16.39 -5.10 4.46
C GLU A 56 -16.95 -3.70 4.71
N ASN A 57 -16.64 -3.11 5.87
CA ASN A 57 -17.07 -1.77 6.22
C ASN A 57 -16.48 -0.69 5.29
N TRP A 58 -15.26 -0.84 4.79
CA TRP A 58 -14.73 0.09 3.77
C TRP A 58 -15.49 0.04 2.46
N LYS A 59 -15.90 -1.16 2.03
CA LYS A 59 -16.69 -1.33 0.79
C LYS A 59 -18.05 -0.66 0.90
N THR A 60 -18.69 -0.72 2.08
CA THR A 60 -20.01 -0.10 2.29
C THR A 60 -19.92 1.42 2.46
N GLN A 61 -18.78 1.93 2.91
CA GLN A 61 -18.56 3.36 3.16
C GLN A 61 -18.02 4.13 1.95
N THR A 62 -17.70 3.47 0.84
CA THR A 62 -17.09 4.11 -0.33
C THR A 62 -17.78 3.76 -1.65
N PRO A 63 -17.79 4.70 -2.62
CA PRO A 63 -18.31 4.43 -3.96
C PRO A 63 -17.61 3.23 -4.62
N GLU A 64 -18.29 2.59 -5.58
CA GLU A 64 -17.76 1.43 -6.30
C GLU A 64 -16.44 1.70 -7.05
N LYS A 65 -16.29 2.92 -7.54
CA LYS A 65 -15.09 3.37 -8.26
C LYS A 65 -13.95 3.82 -7.35
N PHE A 66 -14.18 3.89 -6.04
CA PHE A 66 -13.14 4.24 -5.07
C PHE A 66 -12.06 3.15 -5.04
N ARG A 67 -10.80 3.52 -4.83
CA ARG A 67 -9.68 2.58 -4.75
C ARG A 67 -8.95 2.73 -3.42
N PHE A 68 -8.50 1.62 -2.88
CA PHE A 68 -7.63 1.58 -1.71
C PHE A 68 -6.26 1.08 -2.13
N ALA A 69 -5.24 1.91 -2.01
CA ALA A 69 -3.88 1.40 -1.94
C ALA A 69 -3.64 0.89 -0.51
N LEU A 70 -2.90 -0.20 -0.33
CA LEU A 70 -2.63 -0.74 1.01
C LEU A 70 -1.13 -0.95 1.19
N LYS A 71 -0.59 -0.49 2.31
CA LYS A 71 0.81 -0.76 2.65
C LYS A 71 0.97 -2.18 3.18
N ALA A 72 1.92 -2.93 2.63
CA ALA A 72 2.21 -4.28 3.07
C ALA A 72 2.68 -4.28 4.55
N PRO A 73 2.37 -5.33 5.34
CA PRO A 73 2.81 -5.42 6.73
C PRO A 73 4.33 -5.29 6.90
N GLN A 74 4.77 -4.55 7.92
CA GLN A 74 6.19 -4.36 8.28
C GLN A 74 6.87 -5.70 8.60
N LYS A 75 6.08 -6.71 9.03
CA LYS A 75 6.57 -8.07 9.20
C LYS A 75 7.17 -8.62 7.91
N ILE A 76 6.58 -8.31 6.75
CA ILE A 76 7.08 -8.72 5.44
C ILE A 76 8.29 -7.87 5.03
N THR A 77 8.14 -6.54 5.02
CA THR A 77 9.14 -5.66 4.37
C THR A 77 10.30 -5.25 5.26
N HIS A 78 10.09 -5.13 6.58
CA HIS A 78 11.10 -4.61 7.52
C HIS A 78 11.74 -5.70 8.37
N TRP A 79 10.93 -6.61 8.94
CA TRP A 79 11.43 -7.65 9.84
C TRP A 79 11.99 -8.83 9.06
N SER A 80 11.16 -9.44 8.21
CA SER A 80 11.57 -10.55 7.34
C SER A 80 12.45 -10.10 6.19
N LYS A 81 12.40 -8.82 5.80
CA LYS A 81 13.09 -8.29 4.61
C LYS A 81 12.83 -9.20 3.39
N LEU A 82 11.56 -9.52 3.16
CA LEU A 82 11.05 -10.40 2.10
C LEU A 82 11.41 -11.90 2.22
N ARG A 83 12.09 -12.34 3.28
CA ARG A 83 12.46 -13.75 3.49
C ARG A 83 11.48 -14.46 4.43
N ASP A 84 11.23 -15.75 4.18
CA ASP A 84 10.44 -16.62 5.07
C ASP A 84 9.09 -16.04 5.51
N CYS A 85 8.44 -15.27 4.62
CA CYS A 85 7.24 -14.51 4.94
C CYS A 85 5.97 -15.01 4.26
N ALA A 86 6.04 -16.15 3.56
CA ALA A 86 4.95 -16.76 2.79
C ALA A 86 3.62 -16.82 3.55
N ASN A 87 3.59 -17.33 4.78
CA ASN A 87 2.37 -17.41 5.59
C ASN A 87 1.75 -16.03 5.90
N THR A 88 2.60 -15.02 6.13
CA THR A 88 2.13 -13.65 6.41
C THR A 88 1.61 -12.99 5.13
N LEU A 89 2.32 -13.20 4.02
CA LEU A 89 1.92 -12.72 2.70
C LEU A 89 0.59 -13.34 2.28
N GLU A 90 0.45 -14.67 2.37
CA GLU A 90 -0.77 -15.39 2.02
C GLU A 90 -1.97 -14.90 2.83
N TYR A 91 -1.83 -14.80 4.15
CA TYR A 91 -2.91 -14.32 5.00
C TYR A 91 -3.28 -12.86 4.70
N PHE A 92 -2.29 -11.99 4.50
CA PHE A 92 -2.55 -10.60 4.11
C PHE A 92 -3.27 -10.53 2.77
N CYS A 93 -2.78 -11.21 1.74
CA CYS A 93 -3.40 -11.29 0.41
C CYS A 93 -4.85 -11.78 0.49
N LYS A 94 -5.10 -12.86 1.25
CA LYS A 94 -6.46 -13.40 1.47
C LYS A 94 -7.42 -12.36 2.05
N VAL A 95 -6.95 -11.53 2.99
CA VAL A 95 -7.78 -10.48 3.60
C VAL A 95 -8.06 -9.34 2.62
N VAL A 96 -7.03 -8.86 1.92
CA VAL A 96 -7.15 -7.64 1.12
C VAL A 96 -7.83 -7.87 -0.23
N THR A 97 -7.75 -9.08 -0.80
CA THR A 97 -8.47 -9.42 -2.03
C THR A 97 -9.99 -9.35 -1.87
N ALA A 98 -10.52 -9.40 -0.63
CA ALA A 98 -11.94 -9.19 -0.36
C ALA A 98 -12.45 -7.78 -0.75
N LEU A 99 -11.55 -6.80 -0.93
CA LEU A 99 -11.89 -5.49 -1.51
C LEU A 99 -12.35 -5.58 -2.98
N GLY A 100 -12.01 -6.68 -3.68
CA GLY A 100 -12.36 -6.89 -5.08
C GLY A 100 -11.81 -5.78 -5.96
N GLU A 101 -12.65 -5.21 -6.82
CA GLU A 101 -12.27 -4.13 -7.72
C GLU A 101 -11.79 -2.85 -7.01
N ARG A 102 -12.14 -2.67 -5.72
CA ARG A 102 -11.67 -1.53 -4.92
C ARG A 102 -10.21 -1.69 -4.47
N LEU A 103 -9.60 -2.88 -4.60
CA LEU A 103 -8.18 -3.07 -4.31
C LEU A 103 -7.35 -2.36 -5.38
N GLY A 104 -6.69 -1.29 -4.98
CA GLY A 104 -5.64 -0.63 -5.72
C GLY A 104 -4.28 -1.35 -5.57
N PRO A 105 -3.16 -0.65 -5.79
CA PRO A 105 -1.85 -1.26 -5.61
C PRO A 105 -1.57 -1.58 -4.13
N VAL A 106 -0.90 -2.70 -3.88
CA VAL A 106 -0.25 -2.96 -2.60
C VAL A 106 1.17 -2.42 -2.66
N LEU A 107 1.51 -1.55 -1.70
CA LEU A 107 2.81 -0.93 -1.58
C LEU A 107 3.74 -1.76 -0.70
N PHE A 108 4.84 -2.25 -1.27
CA PHE A 108 5.96 -2.87 -0.57
C PHE A 108 7.09 -1.86 -0.40
N GLN A 109 7.03 -1.08 0.68
CA GLN A 109 8.11 -0.16 1.05
C GLN A 109 9.18 -0.89 1.85
N LEU A 110 10.42 -0.94 1.32
CA LEU A 110 11.58 -1.53 1.98
C LEU A 110 12.32 -0.48 2.82
N PRO A 111 12.88 -0.85 4.00
CA PRO A 111 13.59 0.10 4.85
C PRO A 111 14.94 0.53 4.24
N PRO A 112 15.48 1.70 4.63
CA PRO A 112 16.78 2.17 4.15
C PRO A 112 17.95 1.27 4.58
N THR A 113 17.78 0.46 5.62
CA THR A 113 18.81 -0.49 6.09
C THR A 113 18.82 -1.80 5.29
N PHE A 114 17.95 -1.96 4.30
CA PHE A 114 17.94 -3.13 3.44
C PHE A 114 18.58 -2.77 2.10
N LYS A 115 19.84 -3.19 1.92
CA LYS A 115 20.57 -3.05 0.64
C LYS A 115 20.07 -4.05 -0.40
N LYS A 116 20.37 -3.77 -1.67
CA LYS A 116 19.99 -4.61 -2.82
C LYS A 116 20.38 -6.05 -2.58
N ASP A 117 19.41 -6.91 -2.80
CA ASP A 117 19.53 -8.36 -2.82
C ASP A 117 18.56 -8.87 -3.89
N GLU A 118 19.09 -9.05 -5.11
CA GLU A 118 18.29 -9.41 -6.28
C GLU A 118 17.69 -10.81 -6.15
N ASP A 119 18.43 -11.77 -5.58
CA ASP A 119 17.96 -13.14 -5.38
C ASP A 119 16.75 -13.17 -4.43
N VAL A 120 16.79 -12.37 -3.37
CA VAL A 120 15.70 -12.29 -2.40
C VAL A 120 14.46 -11.60 -2.99
N LEU A 121 14.66 -10.52 -3.75
CA LEU A 121 13.53 -9.89 -4.45
C LEU A 121 12.93 -10.87 -5.47
N SER A 122 13.76 -11.51 -6.29
CA SER A 122 13.34 -12.48 -7.30
C SER A 122 12.58 -13.66 -6.67
N ALA A 123 13.08 -14.21 -5.57
CA ALA A 123 12.39 -15.27 -4.82
C ALA A 123 11.02 -14.80 -4.30
N PHE A 124 10.95 -13.64 -3.66
CA PHE A 124 9.70 -13.08 -3.17
C PHE A 124 8.69 -12.82 -4.29
N LEU A 125 9.13 -12.27 -5.43
CA LEU A 125 8.27 -11.98 -6.58
C LEU A 125 7.74 -13.24 -7.27
N ARG A 126 8.41 -14.39 -7.13
CA ARG A 126 7.88 -15.69 -7.60
C ARG A 126 6.70 -16.17 -6.76
N GLU A 127 6.70 -15.86 -5.48
CA GLU A 127 5.63 -16.25 -4.54
C GLU A 127 4.50 -15.23 -4.47
N LEU A 128 4.73 -13.99 -4.92
CA LEU A 128 3.74 -12.94 -4.92
C LEU A 128 2.55 -13.31 -5.82
N PRO A 129 1.31 -13.39 -5.29
CA PRO A 129 0.14 -13.66 -6.11
C PRO A 129 -0.06 -12.58 -7.18
N SER A 130 -0.73 -12.93 -8.27
CA SER A 130 -1.09 -11.96 -9.31
C SER A 130 -1.95 -10.83 -8.73
N MET A 131 -1.36 -9.64 -8.56
CA MET A 131 -2.00 -8.46 -8.02
C MET A 131 -1.32 -7.19 -8.52
N ARG A 132 -1.99 -6.04 -8.36
CA ARG A 132 -1.33 -4.74 -8.56
C ARG A 132 -0.40 -4.50 -7.37
N ALA A 133 0.90 -4.47 -7.61
CA ALA A 133 1.90 -4.20 -6.59
C ALA A 133 2.81 -3.05 -7.02
N ALA A 134 3.31 -2.32 -6.03
CA ALA A 134 4.33 -1.29 -6.21
C ALA A 134 5.44 -1.51 -5.17
N PHE A 135 6.70 -1.35 -5.57
CA PHE A 135 7.85 -1.39 -4.66
C PHE A 135 8.41 0.00 -4.46
N GLU A 136 8.66 0.36 -3.21
CA GLU A 136 9.30 1.62 -2.84
C GLU A 136 10.60 1.30 -2.11
N PHE A 137 11.71 1.64 -2.76
CA PHE A 137 13.05 1.40 -2.21
C PHE A 137 13.55 2.63 -1.48
N ARG A 138 14.17 2.42 -0.31
CA ARG A 138 14.75 3.48 0.53
C ARG A 138 16.28 3.40 0.61
N HIS A 139 16.91 2.54 -0.18
CA HIS A 139 18.36 2.44 -0.27
C HIS A 139 18.79 2.52 -1.74
N GLU A 140 19.76 3.39 -2.03
CA GLU A 140 20.19 3.75 -3.40
C GLU A 140 20.59 2.53 -4.25
N SER A 141 21.15 1.49 -3.63
CA SER A 141 21.60 0.29 -4.33
C SER A 141 20.50 -0.45 -5.10
N TRP A 142 19.22 -0.20 -4.80
CA TRP A 142 18.09 -0.82 -5.50
C TRP A 142 17.72 -0.13 -6.82
N PHE A 143 18.19 1.10 -7.04
CA PHE A 143 17.97 1.84 -8.29
C PHE A 143 18.99 1.39 -9.32
N ASP A 144 18.71 0.22 -9.88
CA ASP A 144 19.59 -0.54 -10.76
C ASP A 144 18.75 -1.15 -11.88
N ASP A 145 19.29 -1.17 -13.10
CA ASP A 145 18.57 -1.65 -14.28
C ASP A 145 18.10 -3.10 -14.15
N THR A 146 18.86 -3.98 -13.47
CA THR A 146 18.45 -5.38 -13.28
C THR A 146 17.20 -5.47 -12.40
N ILE A 147 17.09 -4.61 -11.40
CA ILE A 147 15.91 -4.52 -10.54
C ILE A 147 14.72 -3.96 -11.31
N PHE A 148 14.93 -2.94 -12.14
CA PHE A 148 13.87 -2.38 -12.98
C PHE A 148 13.34 -3.40 -14.01
N ASP A 149 14.24 -4.16 -14.63
CA ASP A 149 13.89 -5.24 -15.56
C ASP A 149 13.14 -6.36 -14.85
N LEU A 150 13.57 -6.73 -13.64
CA LEU A 150 12.89 -7.72 -12.82
C LEU A 150 11.46 -7.29 -12.48
N LEU A 151 11.26 -6.04 -12.01
CA LEU A 151 9.92 -5.50 -11.74
C LEU A 151 9.06 -5.46 -13.01
N ARG A 152 9.62 -5.01 -14.15
CA ARG A 152 8.93 -4.94 -15.44
C ARG A 152 8.49 -6.32 -15.92
N SER A 153 9.35 -7.34 -15.79
CA SER A 153 9.06 -8.73 -16.20
C SER A 153 7.86 -9.33 -15.47
N ARG A 154 7.51 -8.79 -14.29
CA ARG A 154 6.39 -9.22 -13.46
C ARG A 154 5.21 -8.24 -13.46
N ASN A 155 5.27 -7.17 -14.27
CA ASN A 155 4.28 -6.10 -14.30
C ASN A 155 4.06 -5.44 -12.91
N ILE A 156 5.16 -5.20 -12.21
CA ILE A 156 5.17 -4.56 -10.89
C ILE A 156 5.70 -3.13 -11.04
N ALA A 157 5.03 -2.18 -10.40
CA ALA A 157 5.41 -0.78 -10.48
C ALA A 157 6.60 -0.47 -9.55
N LEU A 158 7.51 0.38 -10.01
CA LEU A 158 8.36 1.15 -9.11
C LEU A 158 7.55 2.33 -8.56
N CYS A 159 7.55 2.52 -7.25
CA CYS A 159 7.01 3.70 -6.61
C CYS A 159 8.03 4.83 -6.72
N ILE A 160 7.63 5.91 -7.40
CA ILE A 160 8.39 7.16 -7.45
C ILE A 160 8.02 7.95 -6.19
N ALA A 161 9.00 8.20 -5.35
CA ALA A 161 8.83 8.89 -4.07
C ALA A 161 9.65 10.18 -4.10
N ASP A 162 8.99 11.30 -3.83
CA ASP A 162 9.63 12.58 -3.60
C ASP A 162 9.88 12.72 -2.09
N THR A 163 11.15 12.75 -1.68
CA THR A 163 11.54 12.86 -0.27
C THR A 163 12.74 13.77 -0.14
N ASP A 164 12.83 14.52 0.96
CA ASP A 164 13.92 15.47 1.22
C ASP A 164 15.32 14.83 1.25
N THR A 165 15.42 13.49 1.33
CA THR A 165 16.70 12.78 1.52
C THR A 165 16.95 11.58 0.60
N ILE A 166 16.08 11.26 -0.36
CA ILE A 166 16.41 10.37 -1.48
C ILE A 166 15.69 10.89 -2.72
N ALA A 167 16.44 11.54 -3.60
CA ALA A 167 16.00 11.85 -4.96
C ALA A 167 15.88 10.52 -5.72
N THR A 168 14.69 10.25 -6.25
CA THR A 168 14.44 9.13 -7.18
C THR A 168 14.77 9.51 -8.61
#